data_AF-A0A1I8JB56-F1
#
_entry.id   AF-A0A1I8JB56-F1
#
_cell.length_a   1.000
_cell.length_b   1.000
_cell.length_c   1.000
_cell.angle_alpha   90.00
_cell.angle_beta   90.00
_cell.angle_gamma   90.00
#
_symmetry.space_group_name_H-M   'P 1'
#
loop_
_entity.id
_entity.type
_entity.pdbx_description
1 polymer ?
#
loop_
_entity_poly.entity_id
_entity_poly.type
_entity_poly.pdbx_seq_one_letter_code
_entity_poly.pdbx_strand_id
1 'polypeptide(L)'
;FQEGPDTSGWLPEQVNELELLKQRKRTLEIELTELRTELESLDREIREMDIGSGGGGGEAFEATSQRDKALLTGRNKFNLKPATGIAYLVEQGLLENTPAAVASFLFQSTNLSRRAVGDYFAHSKPFNVQTLDAFAGLFNFAGKKLMQALREFLGTFAVAGESQVIERCISVFAKSFASQNPDFPLSADRIFVLCYACMILNTALHNENAKKDKTTRIGSPEDFQAMLERADLRDLDRAFVRDIYEDIRLQPFVNNGGDSFEDLLHSVCNVIKEGYLYKQGGKVRTWKRRYCMLHGGQLSYLADKSSNYPKGIIQLRDLGVREAPDKAKSFCFELFSHRDERIEAYKTDSSNSVVAGRHSVYKFSAQSLDDLQSWVRALTDSIQEQRLLHCQAEFELPAAARAAVIRDCGALLHGCGSSRTARACRMHRLALHNRLTNLFYRMYVPHNSLIFILSWLVSDLKITCVADINRLYCN
;
A
#
# COMPACT_ATOMS: atom_id res chain seq x y z
N PHE A 1 15.42 13.41 -42.20
CA PHE A 1 14.22 13.62 -41.37
C PHE A 1 14.48 14.67 -40.29
N GLN A 2 14.84 15.90 -40.67
CA GLN A 2 15.02 17.01 -39.71
C GLN A 2 13.82 17.97 -39.66
N GLU A 3 12.90 17.86 -40.62
CA GLU A 3 11.61 18.55 -40.57
C GLU A 3 10.56 17.56 -40.08
N GLY A 4 9.89 17.91 -38.97
CA GLY A 4 8.78 17.12 -38.44
C GLY A 4 7.61 17.04 -39.42
N PRO A 5 6.61 16.19 -39.15
CA PRO A 5 5.45 16.08 -40.02
C PRO A 5 4.73 17.43 -40.14
N ASP A 6 4.35 17.82 -41.35
CA ASP A 6 3.51 18.99 -41.60
C ASP A 6 2.12 18.78 -40.98
N THR A 7 1.78 19.60 -39.98
CA THR A 7 0.54 19.49 -39.21
C THR A 7 -0.55 20.43 -39.68
N SER A 8 -0.37 21.13 -40.82
CA SER A 8 -1.27 22.18 -41.31
C SER A 8 -2.71 21.73 -41.63
N GLY A 9 -2.98 20.42 -41.66
CA GLY A 9 -4.32 19.83 -41.87
C GLY A 9 -4.82 18.90 -40.76
N TRP A 10 -4.17 18.87 -39.60
CA TRP A 10 -4.50 17.92 -38.52
C TRP A 10 -5.62 18.45 -37.62
N LEU A 11 -6.45 17.54 -37.10
CA LEU A 11 -7.46 17.88 -36.08
C LEU A 11 -6.75 18.29 -34.77
N PRO A 12 -7.34 19.17 -33.94
CA PRO A 12 -6.74 19.62 -32.67
C PRO A 12 -6.31 18.48 -31.74
N GLU A 13 -7.08 17.38 -31.72
CA GLU A 13 -6.78 16.18 -30.93
C GLU A 13 -5.50 15.47 -31.41
N GLN A 14 -5.27 15.41 -32.73
CA GLN A 14 -4.07 14.80 -33.33
C GLN A 14 -2.82 15.66 -33.09
N VAL A 15 -2.97 17.00 -33.10
CA VAL A 15 -1.88 17.92 -32.74
C VAL A 15 -1.51 17.78 -31.27
N ASN A 16 -2.49 17.63 -30.39
CA ASN A 16 -2.27 17.43 -28.95
C ASN A 16 -1.59 16.07 -28.66
N GLU A 17 -2.03 15.00 -29.34
CA GLU A 17 -1.41 13.68 -29.23
C GLU A 17 0.06 13.69 -29.72
N LEU A 18 0.35 14.41 -30.81
CA LEU A 18 1.73 14.59 -31.28
C LEU A 18 2.59 15.34 -30.28
N GLU A 19 2.06 16.38 -29.62
CA GLU A 19 2.82 17.13 -28.62
C GLU A 19 3.07 16.29 -27.36
N LEU A 20 2.10 15.45 -26.96
CA LEU A 20 2.27 14.48 -25.88
C LEU A 20 3.34 13.44 -26.23
N LEU A 21 3.35 12.92 -27.46
CA LEU A 21 4.38 11.99 -27.93
C LEU A 21 5.77 12.65 -27.98
N LYS A 22 5.86 13.92 -28.38
CA LYS A 22 7.12 14.69 -28.34
C LYS A 22 7.60 14.91 -26.91
N GLN A 23 6.71 15.23 -25.97
CA GLN A 23 7.06 15.34 -24.55
C GLN A 23 7.56 14.00 -24.01
N ARG A 24 6.85 12.90 -24.29
CA ARG A 24 7.26 11.56 -23.84
C ARG A 24 8.60 11.12 -24.46
N LYS A 25 8.84 11.46 -25.72
CA LYS A 25 10.15 11.26 -26.36
C LYS A 25 11.25 12.05 -25.64
N ARG A 26 11.04 13.33 -25.32
CA ARG A 26 12.00 14.14 -24.55
C ARG A 26 12.31 13.53 -23.18
N THR A 27 11.30 13.05 -22.47
CA THR A 27 11.47 12.36 -21.18
C THR A 27 12.30 11.08 -21.33
N LEU A 28 11.96 10.23 -22.32
CA LEU A 28 12.71 9.00 -22.58
C LEU A 28 14.15 9.27 -23.02
N GLU A 29 14.41 10.36 -23.75
CA GLU A 29 15.77 10.77 -24.12
C GLU A 29 16.60 11.23 -22.91
N ILE A 30 15.98 11.91 -21.94
CA ILE A 30 16.62 12.25 -20.66
C ILE A 30 16.93 10.96 -19.88
N GLU A 31 15.95 10.08 -19.69
CA GLU A 31 16.14 8.80 -18.97
C GLU A 31 17.23 7.94 -19.62
N LEU A 32 17.26 7.87 -20.95
CA LEU A 32 18.27 7.12 -21.69
C LEU A 32 19.67 7.74 -21.57
N THR A 33 19.75 9.05 -21.37
CA THR A 33 21.01 9.77 -21.12
C THR A 33 21.50 9.50 -19.69
N GLU A 34 20.61 9.54 -18.71
CA GLU A 34 20.90 9.18 -17.32
C GLU A 34 21.39 7.72 -17.20
N LEU A 35 20.68 6.78 -17.82
CA LEU A 35 21.08 5.36 -17.84
C LEU A 35 22.43 5.14 -18.53
N ARG A 36 22.75 5.92 -19.58
CA ARG A 36 24.07 5.87 -20.22
C ARG A 36 25.16 6.39 -19.29
N THR A 37 24.93 7.49 -18.59
CA THR A 37 25.90 8.00 -17.59
C THR A 37 26.11 7.03 -16.44
N GLU A 38 25.05 6.32 -16.01
CA GLU A 38 25.14 5.28 -14.99
C GLU A 38 25.95 4.07 -15.47
N LEU A 39 25.71 3.60 -16.70
CA LEU A 39 26.51 2.55 -17.33
C LEU A 39 27.99 2.94 -17.48
N GLU A 40 28.29 4.18 -17.87
CA GLU A 40 29.66 4.69 -17.96
C GLU A 40 30.33 4.80 -16.58
N SER A 41 29.57 5.14 -15.53
CA SER A 41 30.06 5.11 -14.14
C SER A 41 30.41 3.70 -13.72
N LEU A 42 29.50 2.74 -13.96
CA LEU A 42 29.71 1.33 -13.64
C LEU A 42 30.88 0.72 -14.43
N ASP A 43 31.04 1.06 -15.71
CA ASP A 43 32.18 0.59 -16.52
C ASP A 43 33.52 1.15 -16.03
N ARG A 44 33.52 2.40 -15.53
CA ARG A 44 34.70 2.99 -14.88
C ARG A 44 35.03 2.27 -13.57
N GLU A 45 34.03 1.99 -12.74
CA GLU A 45 34.19 1.22 -11.51
C GLU A 45 34.71 -0.21 -11.80
N ILE A 46 34.23 -0.85 -12.88
CA ILE A 46 34.72 -2.16 -13.32
C ILE A 46 36.18 -2.10 -13.78
N ARG A 47 36.56 -1.08 -14.55
CA ARG A 47 37.96 -0.89 -15.00
C ARG A 47 38.90 -0.57 -13.84
N GLU A 48 38.43 0.20 -12.85
CA GLU A 48 39.19 0.50 -11.63
C GLU A 48 39.35 -0.76 -10.75
N MET A 49 38.41 -1.71 -10.80
CA MET A 49 38.57 -3.03 -10.18
C MET A 49 39.65 -3.91 -10.86
N ASP A 50 39.93 -3.73 -12.15
CA ASP A 50 40.89 -4.55 -12.91
C ASP A 50 42.35 -4.03 -12.86
N ILE A 51 42.59 -2.77 -12.49
CA ILE A 51 43.96 -2.17 -12.44
C ILE A 51 44.71 -2.50 -11.13
N GLY A 52 44.05 -3.10 -10.13
CA GLY A 52 44.57 -3.31 -8.77
C GLY A 52 45.60 -4.45 -8.55
N SER A 53 46.14 -5.10 -9.59
CA SER A 53 47.16 -6.17 -9.41
C SER A 53 48.62 -5.70 -9.43
N GLY A 54 48.89 -4.39 -9.38
CA GLY A 54 50.26 -3.85 -9.54
C GLY A 54 50.65 -2.72 -8.60
N GLY A 55 51.01 -3.06 -7.35
CA GLY A 55 52.09 -2.44 -6.57
C GLY A 55 51.93 -1.02 -6.00
N GLY A 56 52.03 -0.90 -4.66
CA GLY A 56 52.79 0.20 -4.05
C GLY A 56 52.09 1.17 -3.07
N GLY A 57 50.78 1.04 -2.82
CA GLY A 57 50.02 1.92 -1.90
C GLY A 57 49.13 1.18 -0.89
N GLY A 58 49.52 -0.06 -0.54
CA GLY A 58 48.68 -1.15 -0.03
C GLY A 58 47.64 -0.80 1.03
N GLU A 59 48.03 -0.26 2.19
CA GLU A 59 47.11 -0.25 3.34
C GLU A 59 45.93 0.73 3.20
N ALA A 60 46.17 1.96 2.72
CA ALA A 60 45.10 2.96 2.57
C ALA A 60 44.20 2.66 1.35
N PHE A 61 44.78 2.12 0.26
CA PHE A 61 44.03 1.76 -0.95
C PHE A 61 43.26 0.44 -0.77
N GLU A 62 43.83 -0.57 -0.10
CA GLU A 62 43.09 -1.78 0.30
C GLU A 62 41.99 -1.47 1.31
N ALA A 63 42.23 -0.62 2.31
CA ALA A 63 41.20 -0.23 3.27
C ALA A 63 40.06 0.55 2.61
N THR A 64 40.35 1.43 1.64
CA THR A 64 39.33 2.15 0.86
C THR A 64 38.54 1.17 -0.02
N SER A 65 39.22 0.28 -0.74
CA SER A 65 38.59 -0.79 -1.54
C SER A 65 37.73 -1.74 -0.70
N GLN A 66 38.15 -2.06 0.52
CA GLN A 66 37.42 -2.95 1.43
C GLN A 66 36.21 -2.26 2.06
N ARG A 67 36.33 -0.96 2.38
CA ARG A 67 35.22 -0.12 2.84
C ARG A 67 34.15 0.03 1.76
N ASP A 68 34.54 0.26 0.51
CA ASP A 68 33.61 0.42 -0.62
C ASP A 68 32.90 -0.91 -0.94
N LYS A 69 33.62 -2.04 -0.92
CA LYS A 69 33.03 -3.38 -1.04
C LYS A 69 32.02 -3.69 0.07
N ALA A 70 32.33 -3.32 1.31
CA ALA A 70 31.42 -3.48 2.44
C ALA A 70 30.18 -2.57 2.28
N LEU A 71 30.35 -1.32 1.85
CA LEU A 71 29.23 -0.41 1.58
C LEU A 71 28.30 -0.95 0.49
N LEU A 72 28.86 -1.45 -0.63
CA LEU A 72 28.11 -2.08 -1.71
C LEU A 72 27.36 -3.33 -1.22
N THR A 73 28.02 -4.17 -0.42
CA THR A 73 27.41 -5.35 0.18
C THR A 73 26.23 -4.96 1.08
N GLY A 74 26.37 -3.91 1.88
CA GLY A 74 25.30 -3.38 2.73
C GLY A 74 24.12 -2.84 1.94
N ARG A 75 24.37 -2.11 0.84
CA ARG A 75 23.34 -1.65 -0.09
C ARG A 75 22.57 -2.80 -0.75
N ASN A 76 23.28 -3.82 -1.23
CA ASN A 76 22.65 -5.02 -1.81
C ASN A 76 21.80 -5.77 -0.78
N LYS A 77 22.29 -5.91 0.46
CA LYS A 77 21.52 -6.48 1.57
C LYS A 77 20.29 -5.64 1.90
N PHE A 78 20.39 -4.31 1.86
CA PHE A 78 19.27 -3.41 2.07
C PHE A 78 18.19 -3.60 1.00
N ASN A 79 18.59 -3.62 -0.27
CA ASN A 79 17.68 -3.78 -1.40
C ASN A 79 16.90 -5.11 -1.36
N LEU A 80 17.49 -6.16 -0.78
CA LEU A 80 16.83 -7.44 -0.56
C LEU A 80 15.97 -7.46 0.71
N LYS A 81 16.52 -6.93 1.82
CA LYS A 81 15.85 -6.89 3.12
C LYS A 81 16.37 -5.70 3.92
N PRO A 82 15.60 -4.59 3.98
CA PRO A 82 16.07 -3.31 4.51
C PRO A 82 16.64 -3.38 5.93
N ALA A 83 15.95 -4.05 6.85
CA ALA A 83 16.38 -4.19 8.23
C ALA A 83 17.74 -4.87 8.39
N THR A 84 18.02 -5.91 7.59
CA THR A 84 19.32 -6.59 7.60
C THR A 84 20.43 -5.80 6.92
N GLY A 85 20.10 -5.00 5.90
CA GLY A 85 21.07 -4.09 5.28
C GLY A 85 21.55 -3.02 6.25
N ILE A 86 20.60 -2.36 6.95
CA ILE A 86 20.93 -1.38 7.99
C ILE A 86 21.75 -2.02 9.11
N ALA A 87 21.34 -3.19 9.63
CA ALA A 87 22.09 -3.88 10.68
C ALA A 87 23.54 -4.19 10.25
N TYR A 88 23.73 -4.69 9.03
CA TYR A 88 25.06 -4.96 8.50
C TYR A 88 25.92 -3.70 8.39
N LEU A 89 25.37 -2.59 7.85
CA LEU A 89 26.10 -1.32 7.74
C LEU A 89 26.51 -0.77 9.10
N VAL A 90 25.66 -0.94 10.11
CA VAL A 90 25.98 -0.59 11.51
C VAL A 90 27.08 -1.48 12.07
N GLU A 91 27.00 -2.80 11.89
CA GLU A 91 28.01 -3.76 12.35
C GLU A 91 29.39 -3.53 11.71
N GLN A 92 29.43 -3.10 10.44
CA GLN A 92 30.67 -2.75 9.74
C GLN A 92 31.21 -1.35 10.12
N GLY A 93 30.55 -0.61 11.01
CA GLY A 93 30.94 0.76 11.37
C GLY A 93 30.81 1.76 10.21
N LEU A 94 29.97 1.44 9.22
CA LEU A 94 29.71 2.28 8.04
C LEU A 94 28.52 3.21 8.23
N LEU A 95 27.65 2.91 9.19
CA LEU A 95 26.46 3.67 9.50
C LEU A 95 26.24 3.74 11.00
N GLU A 96 25.95 4.94 11.52
CA GLU A 96 25.55 5.07 12.91
C GLU A 96 24.12 4.57 13.11
N ASN A 97 23.87 3.91 14.23
CA ASN A 97 22.54 3.37 14.57
C ASN A 97 21.62 4.45 15.16
N THR A 98 21.47 5.57 14.45
CA THR A 98 20.58 6.68 14.83
C THR A 98 19.58 6.97 13.69
N PRO A 99 18.35 7.41 14.00
CA PRO A 99 17.37 7.72 12.96
C PRO A 99 17.86 8.77 11.95
N ALA A 100 18.58 9.79 12.41
CA ALA A 100 19.11 10.85 11.54
C ALA A 100 20.20 10.33 10.59
N ALA A 101 21.13 9.49 11.07
CA ALA A 101 22.16 8.91 10.22
C ALA A 101 21.57 7.96 9.18
N VAL A 102 20.61 7.10 9.59
CA VAL A 102 19.91 6.21 8.66
C VAL A 102 19.12 7.03 7.64
N ALA A 103 18.40 8.07 8.05
CA ALA A 103 17.67 8.96 7.14
C ALA A 103 18.60 9.59 6.09
N SER A 104 19.77 10.06 6.52
CA SER A 104 20.77 10.68 5.64
C SER A 104 21.32 9.66 4.64
N PHE A 105 21.60 8.44 5.09
CA PHE A 105 22.00 7.33 4.23
C PHE A 105 20.93 6.99 3.18
N LEU A 106 19.66 6.90 3.58
CA LEU A 106 18.55 6.62 2.67
C LEU A 106 18.33 7.75 1.65
N PHE A 107 18.58 9.00 2.05
CA PHE A 107 18.38 10.18 1.20
C PHE A 107 19.49 10.36 0.16
N GLN A 108 20.74 10.07 0.53
CA GLN A 108 21.92 10.33 -0.32
C GLN A 108 22.31 9.16 -1.22
N SER A 109 21.82 7.95 -0.94
CA SER A 109 22.29 6.76 -1.65
C SER A 109 21.62 6.59 -3.02
N THR A 110 22.40 6.70 -4.09
CA THR A 110 21.95 6.57 -5.48
C THR A 110 21.54 5.14 -5.87
N ASN A 111 22.10 4.12 -5.22
CA ASN A 111 21.94 2.71 -5.62
C ASN A 111 20.99 1.92 -4.69
N LEU A 112 20.08 2.62 -3.99
CA LEU A 112 19.03 1.98 -3.21
C LEU A 112 17.75 1.85 -4.02
N SER A 113 17.12 0.69 -3.89
CA SER A 113 15.80 0.44 -4.46
C SER A 113 14.78 1.33 -3.75
N ARG A 114 14.07 2.17 -4.50
CA ARG A 114 12.95 2.98 -3.99
C ARG A 114 11.90 2.13 -3.28
N ARG A 115 11.72 0.88 -3.72
CA ARG A 115 10.85 -0.12 -3.07
C ARG A 115 11.37 -0.52 -1.70
N ALA A 116 12.66 -0.84 -1.59
CA ALA A 116 13.27 -1.18 -0.31
C ALA A 116 13.25 -0.02 0.69
N VAL A 117 13.41 1.22 0.21
CA VAL A 117 13.25 2.44 1.04
C VAL A 117 11.80 2.55 1.54
N GLY A 118 10.83 2.36 0.65
CA GLY A 118 9.41 2.28 0.99
C GLY A 118 9.08 1.22 2.05
N ASP A 119 9.55 -0.01 1.84
CA ASP A 119 9.36 -1.14 2.76
C ASP A 119 9.98 -0.85 4.14
N TYR A 120 11.12 -0.14 4.18
CA TYR A 120 11.72 0.29 5.43
C TYR A 120 10.83 1.30 6.17
N PHE A 121 10.24 2.26 5.47
CA PHE A 121 9.30 3.22 6.04
C PHE A 121 7.93 2.62 6.36
N ALA A 122 7.57 1.47 5.78
CA ALA A 122 6.33 0.76 6.07
C ALA A 122 6.30 0.16 7.49
N HIS A 123 7.46 -0.16 8.08
CA HIS A 123 7.54 -0.68 9.44
C HIS A 123 7.05 0.33 10.49
N SER A 124 6.15 -0.12 11.38
CA SER A 124 5.55 0.68 12.45
C SER A 124 6.43 0.85 13.71
N LYS A 125 7.65 0.33 13.71
CA LYS A 125 8.57 0.45 14.85
C LYS A 125 8.93 1.93 15.08
N PRO A 126 9.06 2.38 16.35
CA PRO A 126 9.40 3.77 16.65
C PRO A 126 10.65 4.29 15.94
N PHE A 127 11.67 3.44 15.79
CA PHE A 127 12.90 3.79 15.08
C PHE A 127 12.63 4.13 13.61
N ASN A 128 11.87 3.31 12.88
CA ASN A 128 11.53 3.55 11.48
C ASN A 128 10.68 4.82 11.29
N VAL A 129 9.74 5.06 12.20
CA VAL A 129 8.92 6.28 12.19
C VAL A 129 9.77 7.53 12.40
N GLN A 130 10.67 7.52 13.39
CA GLN A 130 11.60 8.63 13.63
C GLN A 130 12.58 8.82 12.46
N THR A 131 12.99 7.74 11.80
CA THR A 131 13.82 7.82 10.59
C THR A 131 13.06 8.49 9.44
N LEU A 132 11.77 8.20 9.26
CA LEU A 132 10.92 8.87 8.27
C LEU A 132 10.75 10.38 8.59
N ASP A 133 10.55 10.73 9.87
CA ASP A 133 10.50 12.13 10.32
C ASP A 133 11.81 12.87 9.97
N ALA A 134 12.95 12.27 10.32
CA ALA A 134 14.27 12.84 9.99
C ALA A 134 14.50 12.92 8.48
N PHE A 135 14.06 11.91 7.72
CA PHE A 135 14.16 11.87 6.26
C PHE A 135 13.38 12.99 5.60
N ALA A 136 12.15 13.24 6.02
CA ALA A 136 11.36 14.36 5.52
C ALA A 136 11.95 15.74 5.88
N GLY A 137 12.72 15.82 6.97
CA GLY A 137 13.46 17.02 7.36
C GLY A 137 14.68 17.33 6.47
N LEU A 138 15.16 16.37 5.66
CA LEU A 138 16.28 16.58 4.74
C LEU A 138 15.87 17.27 3.44
N PHE A 139 14.58 17.31 3.12
CA PHE A 139 14.08 18.00 1.95
C PHE A 139 14.02 19.51 2.19
N ASN A 140 14.45 20.28 1.20
CA ASN A 140 14.23 21.72 1.17
C ASN A 140 12.85 22.02 0.58
N PHE A 141 11.86 22.27 1.44
CA PHE A 141 10.51 22.65 1.05
C PHE A 141 10.24 24.16 1.10
N ALA A 142 11.19 24.94 1.63
CA ALA A 142 11.01 26.38 1.80
C ALA A 142 10.73 27.08 0.45
N GLY A 143 9.62 27.82 0.39
CA GLY A 143 9.20 28.57 -0.81
C GLY A 143 8.71 27.72 -1.98
N LYS A 144 8.65 26.40 -1.84
CA LYS A 144 8.11 25.51 -2.89
C LYS A 144 6.58 25.48 -2.86
N LYS A 145 5.98 25.27 -4.03
CA LYS A 145 4.54 24.96 -4.11
C LYS A 145 4.26 23.62 -3.44
N LEU A 146 3.13 23.51 -2.74
CA LEU A 146 2.76 22.32 -1.97
C LEU A 146 2.78 21.03 -2.81
N MET A 147 2.17 21.06 -4.00
CA MET A 147 2.11 19.87 -4.87
C MET A 147 3.49 19.48 -5.43
N GLN A 148 4.33 20.46 -5.75
CA GLN A 148 5.71 20.21 -6.18
C GLN A 148 6.51 19.52 -5.08
N ALA A 149 6.45 20.05 -3.85
CA ALA A 149 7.12 19.47 -2.69
C ALA A 149 6.62 18.05 -2.39
N LEU A 150 5.31 17.82 -2.51
CA LEU A 150 4.71 16.50 -2.29
C LEU A 150 5.19 15.47 -3.33
N ARG A 151 5.28 15.84 -4.61
CA ARG A 151 5.81 14.97 -5.68
C ARG A 151 7.27 14.65 -5.45
N GLU A 152 8.08 15.64 -5.07
CA GLU A 152 9.49 15.43 -4.78
C GLU A 152 9.66 14.45 -3.62
N PHE A 153 8.90 14.62 -2.54
CA PHE A 153 8.93 13.74 -1.39
C PHE A 153 8.52 12.30 -1.74
N LEU A 154 7.30 12.11 -2.27
CA LEU A 154 6.77 10.79 -2.63
C LEU A 154 7.52 10.16 -3.81
N GLY A 155 8.25 10.95 -4.59
CA GLY A 155 9.09 10.49 -5.70
C GLY A 155 10.35 9.75 -5.28
N THR A 156 10.79 9.89 -4.04
CA THR A 156 12.06 9.29 -3.55
C THR A 156 11.93 7.84 -3.10
N PHE A 157 10.72 7.36 -2.84
CA PHE A 157 10.45 5.98 -2.45
C PHE A 157 9.18 5.47 -3.14
N ALA A 158 8.98 4.16 -3.14
CA ALA A 158 7.72 3.57 -3.55
C ALA A 158 6.85 3.36 -2.31
N VAL A 159 5.58 3.72 -2.37
CA VAL A 159 4.65 3.36 -1.30
C VAL A 159 3.88 2.14 -1.76
N ALA A 160 3.97 1.05 -1.01
CA ALA A 160 3.29 -0.20 -1.31
C ALA A 160 2.65 -0.77 -0.04
N GLY A 161 1.57 -1.53 -0.19
CA GLY A 161 0.93 -2.26 0.91
C GLY A 161 -0.18 -1.49 1.62
N GLU A 162 -0.10 -1.42 2.95
CA GLU A 162 -1.20 -0.96 3.80
C GLU A 162 -1.43 0.56 3.72
N SER A 163 -2.70 0.95 3.70
CA SER A 163 -3.16 2.35 3.74
C SER A 163 -2.53 3.21 4.84
N GLN A 164 -2.26 2.60 6.00
CA GLN A 164 -1.66 3.27 7.16
C GLN A 164 -0.26 3.81 6.86
N VAL A 165 0.46 3.20 5.91
CA VAL A 165 1.80 3.64 5.50
C VAL A 165 1.72 4.95 4.74
N ILE A 166 0.77 5.08 3.80
CA ILE A 166 0.52 6.33 3.07
C ILE A 166 0.13 7.44 4.03
N GLU A 167 -0.82 7.17 4.93
CA GLU A 167 -1.27 8.12 5.93
C GLU A 167 -0.09 8.67 6.74
N ARG A 168 0.80 7.78 7.20
CA ARG A 168 2.02 8.18 7.92
C ARG A 168 2.94 9.03 7.05
N CYS A 169 3.23 8.63 5.82
CA CYS A 169 4.09 9.40 4.91
C CYS A 169 3.54 10.81 4.65
N ILE A 170 2.25 10.94 4.37
CA ILE A 170 1.60 12.25 4.14
C ILE A 170 1.59 13.07 5.44
N SER A 171 1.36 12.45 6.60
CA SER A 171 1.37 13.14 7.89
C SER A 171 2.76 13.73 8.21
N VAL A 172 3.82 12.96 7.99
CA VAL A 172 5.19 13.42 8.18
C VAL A 172 5.54 14.55 7.18
N PHE A 173 5.18 14.37 5.91
CA PHE A 173 5.33 15.41 4.89
C PHE A 173 4.65 16.72 5.31
N ALA A 174 3.38 16.65 5.72
CA ALA A 174 2.60 17.83 6.08
C ALA A 174 3.22 18.61 7.25
N LYS A 175 3.75 17.90 8.26
CA LYS A 175 4.48 18.51 9.38
C LYS A 175 5.78 19.18 8.92
N SER A 176 6.57 18.51 8.09
CA SER A 176 7.83 19.06 7.56
C SER A 176 7.59 20.26 6.64
N PHE A 177 6.57 20.19 5.77
CA PHE A 177 6.22 21.31 4.89
C PHE A 177 5.76 22.53 5.69
N ALA A 178 4.90 22.34 6.70
CA ALA A 178 4.39 23.42 7.54
C ALA A 178 5.50 24.11 8.35
N SER A 179 6.44 23.34 8.92
CA SER A 179 7.54 23.90 9.71
C SER A 179 8.54 24.71 8.86
N GLN A 180 8.70 24.33 7.59
CA GLN A 180 9.58 25.02 6.64
C GLN A 180 8.89 26.19 5.90
N ASN A 181 7.56 26.28 5.96
CA ASN A 181 6.76 27.33 5.31
C ASN A 181 5.77 27.95 6.31
N PRO A 182 6.25 28.72 7.30
CA PRO A 182 5.40 29.29 8.36
C PRO A 182 4.35 30.28 7.84
N ASP A 183 4.58 30.89 6.67
CA ASP A 183 3.65 31.82 6.03
C ASP A 183 2.56 31.11 5.21
N PHE A 184 2.61 29.77 5.08
CA PHE A 184 1.59 29.01 4.38
C PHE A 184 0.27 29.04 5.18
N PRO A 185 -0.89 29.28 4.54
CA PRO A 185 -2.14 29.60 5.25
C PRO A 185 -2.79 28.41 5.99
N LEU A 186 -2.25 27.20 5.87
CA LEU A 186 -2.80 26.00 6.48
C LEU A 186 -1.85 25.42 7.54
N SER A 187 -2.43 24.96 8.66
CA SER A 187 -1.73 24.13 9.63
C SER A 187 -1.39 22.75 9.06
N ALA A 188 -0.43 22.03 9.68
CA ALA A 188 -0.03 20.69 9.27
C ALA A 188 -1.22 19.71 9.08
N ASP A 189 -2.18 19.70 10.00
CA ASP A 189 -3.36 18.81 9.88
C ASP A 189 -4.22 19.14 8.65
N ARG A 190 -4.31 20.42 8.28
CA ARG A 190 -5.10 20.89 7.13
C ARG A 190 -4.34 20.68 5.82
N ILE A 191 -3.01 20.79 5.84
CA ILE A 191 -2.13 20.37 4.74
C ILE A 191 -2.30 18.88 4.49
N PHE A 192 -2.29 18.05 5.54
CA PHE A 192 -2.52 16.62 5.44
C PHE A 192 -3.86 16.32 4.74
N VAL A 193 -4.96 16.94 5.18
CA VAL A 193 -6.29 16.78 4.55
C VAL A 193 -6.26 17.21 3.08
N LEU A 194 -5.61 18.33 2.75
CA LEU A 194 -5.49 18.81 1.37
C LEU A 194 -4.69 17.85 0.50
N CYS A 195 -3.53 17.37 0.95
CA CYS A 195 -2.74 16.36 0.23
C CYS A 195 -3.56 15.10 -0.03
N TYR A 196 -4.38 14.70 0.94
CA TYR A 196 -5.26 13.55 0.82
C TYR A 196 -6.36 13.75 -0.22
N ALA A 197 -7.01 14.91 -0.21
CA ALA A 197 -7.97 15.33 -1.22
C ALA A 197 -7.36 15.33 -2.62
N CYS A 198 -6.10 15.76 -2.76
CA CYS A 198 -5.35 15.74 -4.02
C CYS A 198 -5.11 14.31 -4.53
N MET A 199 -4.87 13.34 -3.64
CA MET A 199 -4.73 11.93 -4.01
C MET A 199 -6.06 11.34 -4.53
N ILE A 200 -7.18 11.69 -3.89
CA ILE A 200 -8.53 11.34 -4.37
C ILE A 200 -8.81 11.95 -5.74
N LEU A 201 -8.47 13.23 -5.93
CA LEU A 201 -8.62 13.91 -7.20
C LEU A 201 -7.79 13.25 -8.30
N ASN A 202 -6.55 12.86 -8.00
CA ASN A 202 -5.68 12.17 -8.95
C ASN A 202 -6.33 10.87 -9.48
N THR A 203 -6.87 10.05 -8.57
CA THR A 203 -7.65 8.87 -8.91
C THR A 203 -8.86 9.21 -9.79
N ALA A 204 -9.65 10.22 -9.41
CA ALA A 204 -10.85 10.62 -10.14
C ALA A 204 -10.56 11.09 -11.57
N LEU A 205 -9.44 11.80 -11.78
CA LEU A 205 -9.05 12.33 -13.09
C LEU A 205 -8.36 11.29 -13.98
N HIS A 206 -7.56 10.40 -13.40
CA HIS A 206 -6.58 9.62 -14.14
C HIS A 206 -6.84 8.11 -14.19
N ASN A 207 -7.75 7.56 -13.38
CA ASN A 207 -8.15 6.15 -13.53
C ASN A 207 -9.43 5.96 -14.36
N GLU A 208 -9.30 5.13 -15.39
CA GLU A 208 -10.37 4.64 -16.26
C GLU A 208 -11.51 3.93 -15.51
N ASN A 209 -11.25 3.29 -14.38
CA ASN A 209 -12.30 2.64 -13.57
C ASN A 209 -13.13 3.66 -12.78
N ALA A 210 -12.50 4.68 -12.21
CA ALA A 210 -13.18 5.76 -11.50
C ALA A 210 -14.08 6.60 -12.42
N LYS A 211 -13.70 6.77 -13.69
CA LYS A 211 -14.50 7.49 -14.70
C LYS A 211 -15.87 6.86 -15.00
N LYS A 212 -16.05 5.57 -14.69
CA LYS A 212 -17.29 4.81 -14.94
C LYS A 212 -18.34 4.97 -13.84
N ASP A 213 -17.95 5.40 -12.63
CA ASP A 213 -18.87 5.67 -11.53
C ASP A 213 -19.41 7.11 -11.64
N LYS A 214 -20.74 7.25 -11.78
CA LYS A 214 -21.40 8.56 -11.94
C LYS A 214 -21.60 9.28 -10.59
N THR A 215 -21.41 8.62 -9.47
CA THR A 215 -21.84 9.10 -8.14
C THR A 215 -20.74 9.87 -7.40
N THR A 216 -19.49 9.79 -7.88
CA THR A 216 -18.26 10.30 -7.23
C THR A 216 -17.35 11.06 -8.19
N ARG A 217 -17.88 11.52 -9.32
CA ARG A 217 -17.08 12.09 -10.40
C ARG A 217 -16.68 13.53 -10.09
N ILE A 218 -15.44 13.73 -9.63
CA ILE A 218 -14.81 15.05 -9.50
C ILE A 218 -14.25 15.42 -10.89
N GLY A 219 -15.01 16.14 -11.69
CA GLY A 219 -14.68 16.43 -13.09
C GLY A 219 -14.35 17.89 -13.38
N SER A 220 -14.51 18.77 -12.40
CA SER A 220 -14.28 20.21 -12.52
C SER A 220 -13.61 20.79 -11.26
N PRO A 221 -12.94 21.95 -11.37
CA PRO A 221 -12.46 22.70 -10.22
C PRO A 221 -13.56 23.00 -9.20
N GLU A 222 -14.79 23.23 -9.65
CA GLU A 222 -15.96 23.49 -8.79
C GLU A 222 -16.35 22.26 -7.96
N ASP A 223 -16.30 21.06 -8.55
CA ASP A 223 -16.53 19.81 -7.82
C ASP A 223 -15.44 19.58 -6.76
N PHE A 224 -14.19 19.88 -7.11
CA PHE A 224 -13.06 19.76 -6.19
C PHE A 224 -13.18 20.76 -5.03
N GLN A 225 -13.56 22.01 -5.31
CA GLN A 225 -13.86 23.03 -4.31
C GLN A 225 -14.96 22.54 -3.34
N ALA A 226 -16.07 22.00 -3.86
CA ALA A 226 -17.16 21.49 -3.02
C ALA A 226 -16.70 20.33 -2.12
N MET A 227 -15.80 19.47 -2.61
CA MET A 227 -15.21 18.41 -1.80
C MET A 227 -14.34 18.99 -0.66
N LEU A 228 -13.50 19.98 -0.96
CA LEU A 228 -12.65 20.64 0.04
C LEU A 228 -13.48 21.38 1.10
N GLU A 229 -14.58 22.02 0.72
CA GLU A 229 -15.52 22.68 1.65
C GLU A 229 -16.11 21.68 2.67
N ARG A 230 -16.46 20.47 2.20
CA ARG A 230 -16.95 19.38 3.05
C ARG A 230 -15.85 18.78 3.96
N ALA A 231 -14.59 18.97 3.59
CA ALA A 231 -13.42 18.52 4.34
C ALA A 231 -12.84 19.59 5.27
N ASP A 232 -13.62 20.64 5.59
CA ASP A 232 -13.21 21.77 6.46
C ASP A 232 -12.06 22.62 5.88
N LEU A 233 -12.00 22.73 4.54
CA LEU A 233 -11.08 23.58 3.78
C LEU A 233 -11.82 24.68 3.00
N ARG A 234 -12.91 25.19 3.58
CA ARG A 234 -13.84 26.16 2.95
C ARG A 234 -13.31 27.59 2.78
N ASP A 235 -12.23 27.91 3.47
CA ASP A 235 -11.53 29.20 3.47
C ASP A 235 -10.40 29.28 2.44
N LEU A 236 -10.14 28.19 1.70
CA LEU A 236 -9.17 28.22 0.61
C LEU A 236 -9.66 29.10 -0.54
N ASP A 237 -8.76 29.93 -1.04
CA ASP A 237 -9.02 30.79 -2.20
C ASP A 237 -9.35 29.96 -3.44
N ARG A 238 -10.34 30.39 -4.23
CA ARG A 238 -10.80 29.65 -5.40
C ARG A 238 -9.75 29.56 -6.50
N ALA A 239 -8.91 30.60 -6.66
CA ALA A 239 -7.83 30.53 -7.63
C ALA A 239 -6.77 29.51 -7.18
N PHE A 240 -6.44 29.48 -5.88
CA PHE A 240 -5.54 28.47 -5.33
C PHE A 240 -6.05 27.03 -5.52
N VAL A 241 -7.33 26.77 -5.26
CA VAL A 241 -7.94 25.44 -5.47
C VAL A 241 -7.94 25.04 -6.94
N ARG A 242 -8.25 25.98 -7.84
CA ARG A 242 -8.19 25.75 -9.29
C ARG A 242 -6.76 25.46 -9.75
N ASP A 243 -5.76 26.17 -9.23
CA ASP A 243 -4.36 25.95 -9.58
C ASP A 243 -3.89 24.54 -9.16
N ILE A 244 -4.31 24.05 -7.98
CA ILE A 244 -4.05 22.67 -7.55
C ILE A 244 -4.75 21.67 -8.47
N TYR A 245 -6.01 21.92 -8.82
CA TYR A 245 -6.78 21.04 -9.71
C TYR A 245 -6.08 20.88 -11.06
N GLU A 246 -5.70 21.99 -11.69
CA GLU A 246 -5.03 21.99 -12.99
C GLU A 246 -3.63 21.36 -12.89
N ASP A 247 -2.88 21.58 -11.81
CA ASP A 247 -1.60 20.91 -11.58
C ASP A 247 -1.75 19.38 -11.57
N ILE A 248 -2.72 18.86 -10.83
CA ILE A 248 -2.97 17.40 -10.75
C ILE A 248 -3.50 16.88 -12.08
N ARG A 249 -4.36 17.65 -12.78
CA ARG A 249 -4.87 17.28 -14.10
C ARG A 249 -3.76 17.17 -15.15
N LEU A 250 -2.78 18.07 -15.12
CA LEU A 250 -1.68 18.09 -16.08
C LEU A 250 -0.55 17.12 -15.70
N GLN A 251 -0.31 16.96 -14.40
CA GLN A 251 0.74 16.11 -13.86
C GLN A 251 0.12 15.10 -12.88
N PRO A 252 -0.16 13.86 -13.27
CA PRO A 252 -0.63 12.84 -12.34
C PRO A 252 0.45 12.51 -11.30
N PHE A 253 0.05 12.13 -10.09
CA PHE A 253 0.97 11.51 -9.13
C PHE A 253 1.37 10.13 -9.64
N VAL A 254 2.68 9.87 -9.63
CA VAL A 254 3.27 8.59 -10.02
C VAL A 254 3.80 7.91 -8.77
N ASN A 255 3.31 6.71 -8.49
CA ASN A 255 3.92 5.86 -7.47
C ASN A 255 5.02 5.02 -8.13
N ASN A 256 6.24 5.12 -7.61
CA ASN A 256 7.39 4.40 -8.16
C ASN A 256 7.36 2.88 -7.88
N GLY A 257 6.33 2.38 -7.18
CA GLY A 257 6.14 0.96 -6.84
C GLY A 257 5.43 0.12 -7.90
N GLY A 258 4.87 0.74 -8.93
CA GLY A 258 4.07 0.06 -9.97
C GLY A 258 2.57 -0.02 -9.64
N ASP A 259 2.19 0.11 -8.37
CA ASP A 259 0.78 0.18 -7.93
C ASP A 259 0.25 1.60 -8.11
N SER A 260 -0.98 1.77 -8.61
CA SER A 260 -1.61 3.09 -8.65
C SER A 260 -1.82 3.59 -7.22
N PHE A 261 -1.72 4.91 -6.99
CA PHE A 261 -2.17 5.48 -5.71
C PHE A 261 -3.62 5.07 -5.39
N GLU A 262 -4.42 4.76 -6.39
CA GLU A 262 -5.77 4.22 -6.21
C GLU A 262 -5.84 2.85 -5.52
N ASP A 263 -4.98 1.90 -5.91
CA ASP A 263 -4.93 0.57 -5.31
C ASP A 263 -4.61 0.65 -3.81
N LEU A 264 -3.89 1.72 -3.41
CA LEU A 264 -3.50 1.98 -2.04
C LEU A 264 -4.54 2.85 -1.27
N LEU A 265 -5.28 3.71 -1.98
CA LEU A 265 -6.37 4.54 -1.42
C LEU A 265 -7.70 3.80 -1.31
N HIS A 266 -7.85 2.65 -1.99
CA HIS A 266 -9.03 1.78 -1.95
C HIS A 266 -9.44 1.41 -0.51
N SER A 267 -8.49 1.39 0.44
CA SER A 267 -8.75 1.14 1.86
C SER A 267 -9.25 2.36 2.66
N VAL A 268 -8.98 3.60 2.23
CA VAL A 268 -9.13 4.78 3.11
C VAL A 268 -10.19 5.77 2.62
N CYS A 269 -10.29 5.98 1.31
CA CYS A 269 -11.15 7.03 0.75
C CYS A 269 -12.48 6.51 0.23
N ASN A 270 -12.54 5.22 -0.12
CA ASN A 270 -13.73 4.71 -0.76
C ASN A 270 -14.74 4.36 0.34
N VAL A 271 -15.76 5.21 0.49
CA VAL A 271 -16.97 4.82 1.20
C VAL A 271 -17.59 3.68 0.40
N ILE A 272 -17.26 2.45 0.78
CA ILE A 272 -17.74 1.21 0.14
C ILE A 272 -19.27 1.21 0.14
N LYS A 273 -19.86 1.71 1.23
CA LYS A 273 -21.30 1.93 1.34
C LYS A 273 -21.61 2.99 2.39
N GLU A 274 -22.57 3.86 2.09
CA GLU A 274 -23.16 4.79 3.06
C GLU A 274 -24.68 4.71 3.07
N GLY A 275 -25.28 5.16 4.17
CA GLY A 275 -26.72 5.23 4.32
C GLY A 275 -27.18 5.29 5.77
N TYR A 276 -28.47 5.57 5.96
CA TYR A 276 -29.05 5.60 7.29
C TYR A 276 -29.40 4.19 7.77
N LEU A 277 -28.91 3.86 8.97
CA LEU A 277 -29.27 2.65 9.72
C LEU A 277 -29.82 3.04 11.09
N TYR A 278 -30.67 2.19 11.65
CA TYR A 278 -30.95 2.22 13.08
C TYR A 278 -29.95 1.33 13.81
N LYS A 279 -29.21 1.87 14.78
CA LYS A 279 -28.34 1.06 15.64
C LYS A 279 -28.96 0.85 17.01
N GLN A 280 -28.76 -0.33 17.57
CA GLN A 280 -29.10 -0.60 18.97
C GLN A 280 -27.97 -0.12 19.90
N GLY A 281 -28.34 0.43 21.06
CA GLY A 281 -27.42 0.73 22.15
C GLY A 281 -26.96 -0.53 22.90
N GLY A 282 -25.81 -0.46 23.57
CA GLY A 282 -25.19 -1.62 24.22
C GLY A 282 -25.82 -1.95 25.58
N LYS A 283 -25.51 -1.13 26.60
CA LYS A 283 -26.09 -1.26 27.94
C LYS A 283 -27.60 -1.01 27.93
N VAL A 284 -28.01 0.07 27.26
CA VAL A 284 -29.41 0.44 27.09
C VAL A 284 -29.79 0.13 25.65
N ARG A 285 -30.73 -0.81 25.48
CA ARG A 285 -31.13 -1.37 24.17
C ARG A 285 -32.04 -0.44 23.35
N THR A 286 -31.83 0.87 23.45
CA THR A 286 -32.54 1.87 22.64
C THR A 286 -32.04 1.87 21.20
N TRP A 287 -32.95 2.06 20.26
CA TRP A 287 -32.63 2.21 18.84
C TRP A 287 -32.41 3.69 18.49
N LYS A 288 -31.33 4.00 17.77
CA LYS A 288 -31.00 5.35 17.33
C LYS A 288 -30.69 5.35 15.83
N ARG A 289 -31.34 6.24 15.07
CA ARG A 289 -31.03 6.48 13.66
C ARG A 289 -29.66 7.15 13.55
N ARG A 290 -28.78 6.64 12.69
CA ARG A 290 -27.44 7.16 12.47
C ARG A 290 -27.11 7.09 10.99
N TYR A 291 -26.33 8.04 10.52
CA TYR A 291 -25.76 7.98 9.18
C TYR A 291 -24.48 7.15 9.25
N CYS A 292 -24.47 5.99 8.60
CA CYS A 292 -23.36 5.04 8.65
C CYS A 292 -22.54 5.11 7.37
N MET A 293 -21.22 4.99 7.50
CA MET A 293 -20.28 4.95 6.37
C MET A 293 -19.29 3.81 6.60
N LEU A 294 -19.25 2.89 5.64
CA LEU A 294 -18.30 1.79 5.58
C LEU A 294 -17.09 2.22 4.78
N HIS A 295 -15.92 2.18 5.40
CA HIS A 295 -14.61 2.38 4.77
C HIS A 295 -13.83 1.05 4.84
N GLY A 296 -12.76 0.89 4.06
CA GLY A 296 -11.96 -0.33 4.04
C GLY A 296 -11.40 -0.71 5.42
N GLY A 297 -12.10 -1.61 6.12
CA GLY A 297 -11.75 -2.11 7.45
C GLY A 297 -12.44 -1.45 8.65
N GLN A 298 -13.28 -0.43 8.46
CA GLN A 298 -14.00 0.23 9.56
C GLN A 298 -15.41 0.69 9.19
N LEU A 299 -16.33 0.63 10.16
CA LEU A 299 -17.68 1.18 10.05
C LEU A 299 -17.83 2.38 11.00
N SER A 300 -18.00 3.57 10.44
CA SER A 300 -18.26 4.80 11.20
C SER A 300 -19.74 5.15 11.22
N TYR A 301 -20.21 5.83 12.27
CA TYR A 301 -21.58 6.32 12.35
C TYR A 301 -21.70 7.71 12.96
N LEU A 302 -22.49 8.57 12.32
CA LEU A 302 -22.69 9.97 12.65
C LEU A 302 -24.11 10.21 13.17
N ALA A 303 -24.29 11.31 13.90
CA ALA A 303 -25.63 11.72 14.32
C ALA A 303 -26.53 11.96 13.10
N ASP A 304 -25.98 12.61 12.07
CA ASP A 304 -26.63 12.92 10.80
C ASP A 304 -25.60 13.02 9.66
N LYS A 305 -26.03 13.01 8.39
CA LYS A 305 -25.15 13.14 7.21
C LYS A 305 -24.35 14.46 7.21
N SER A 306 -24.90 15.51 7.79
CA SER A 306 -24.27 16.83 7.91
C SER A 306 -23.28 16.97 9.07
N SER A 307 -23.11 15.94 9.90
CA SER A 307 -22.24 16.01 11.07
C SER A 307 -20.76 15.96 10.66
N ASN A 308 -19.93 16.82 11.25
CA ASN A 308 -18.49 16.86 10.96
C ASN A 308 -17.68 15.80 11.75
N TYR A 309 -18.29 15.16 12.76
CA TYR A 309 -17.59 14.21 13.63
C TYR A 309 -18.39 12.92 13.85
N PRO A 310 -17.72 11.75 13.83
CA PRO A 310 -18.37 10.48 14.09
C PRO A 310 -18.79 10.36 15.55
N LYS A 311 -20.00 9.84 15.77
CA LYS A 311 -20.48 9.43 17.10
C LYS A 311 -19.88 8.10 17.53
N GLY A 312 -19.39 7.31 16.60
CA GLY A 312 -18.50 6.21 16.89
C GLY A 312 -17.94 5.54 15.64
N ILE A 313 -16.91 4.73 15.87
CA ILE A 313 -16.14 4.01 14.86
C ILE A 313 -16.00 2.57 15.37
N ILE A 314 -16.27 1.59 14.50
CA ILE A 314 -16.18 0.16 14.79
C ILE A 314 -15.12 -0.42 13.87
N GLN A 315 -14.06 -1.00 14.44
CA GLN A 315 -13.06 -1.73 13.66
C GLN A 315 -13.64 -3.07 13.25
N LEU A 316 -13.51 -3.43 11.97
CA LEU A 316 -14.10 -4.65 11.41
C LEU A 316 -13.17 -5.88 11.50
N ARG A 317 -11.97 -5.71 12.08
CA ARG A 317 -10.97 -6.77 12.25
C ARG A 317 -11.56 -7.94 13.04
N ASP A 318 -11.43 -9.15 12.49
CA ASP A 318 -11.89 -10.42 13.08
C ASP A 318 -13.38 -10.52 13.42
N LEU A 319 -14.20 -9.59 12.93
CA LEU A 319 -15.64 -9.63 13.10
C LEU A 319 -16.30 -10.58 12.10
N GLY A 320 -17.56 -10.90 12.37
CA GLY A 320 -18.49 -11.52 11.43
C GLY A 320 -19.73 -10.67 11.29
N VAL A 321 -20.45 -10.86 10.19
CA VAL A 321 -21.75 -10.24 9.95
C VAL A 321 -22.79 -11.33 9.70
N ARG A 322 -23.98 -11.18 10.27
CA ARG A 322 -25.11 -12.10 10.05
C ARG A 322 -26.44 -11.36 10.13
N GLU A 323 -27.46 -11.89 9.45
CA GLU A 323 -28.83 -11.49 9.69
C GLU A 323 -29.26 -11.90 11.10
N ALA A 324 -30.00 -11.02 11.77
CA ALA A 324 -30.33 -11.19 13.18
C ALA A 324 -31.73 -10.62 13.47
N PRO A 325 -32.79 -11.45 13.38
CA PRO A 325 -34.17 -11.01 13.61
C PRO A 325 -34.33 -10.27 14.95
N ASP A 326 -35.24 -9.30 15.00
CA ASP A 326 -35.57 -8.54 16.20
C ASP A 326 -37.08 -8.37 16.32
N LYS A 327 -37.60 -8.36 17.56
CA LYS A 327 -39.03 -8.20 17.81
C LYS A 327 -39.51 -6.78 17.52
N ALA A 328 -38.64 -5.77 17.67
CA ALA A 328 -39.00 -4.36 17.57
C ALA A 328 -38.63 -3.73 16.22
N LYS A 329 -37.76 -4.37 15.44
CA LYS A 329 -37.24 -3.82 14.17
C LYS A 329 -37.11 -4.90 13.11
N SER A 330 -37.57 -4.58 11.90
CA SER A 330 -37.37 -5.41 10.71
C SER A 330 -35.97 -5.22 10.13
N PHE A 331 -35.58 -6.13 9.24
CA PHE A 331 -34.36 -6.04 8.44
C PHE A 331 -33.08 -5.87 9.28
N CYS A 332 -32.98 -6.67 10.34
CA CYS A 332 -31.91 -6.55 11.30
C CYS A 332 -30.70 -7.44 10.98
N PHE A 333 -29.51 -6.94 11.27
CA PHE A 333 -28.24 -7.68 11.19
C PHE A 333 -27.33 -7.34 12.38
N GLU A 334 -26.35 -8.20 12.64
CA GLU A 334 -25.40 -8.06 13.73
C GLU A 334 -23.96 -8.15 13.22
N LEU A 335 -23.11 -7.25 13.70
CA LEU A 335 -21.67 -7.45 13.76
C LEU A 335 -21.32 -8.13 15.08
N PHE A 336 -20.59 -9.23 15.02
CA PHE A 336 -20.25 -10.04 16.19
C PHE A 336 -18.77 -10.44 16.18
N SER A 337 -18.19 -10.62 17.35
CA SER A 337 -16.85 -11.21 17.49
C SER A 337 -16.93 -12.74 17.42
N HIS A 338 -16.01 -13.36 16.68
CA HIS A 338 -15.93 -14.83 16.63
C HIS A 338 -15.38 -15.46 17.91
N ARG A 339 -14.64 -14.67 18.71
CA ARG A 339 -14.00 -15.12 19.95
C ARG A 339 -14.82 -14.76 21.20
N ASP A 340 -16.04 -14.25 20.99
CA ASP A 340 -16.90 -13.64 22.02
C ASP A 340 -16.19 -12.52 22.81
N GLU A 341 -15.15 -11.96 22.20
CA GLU A 341 -14.35 -10.87 22.73
C GLU A 341 -15.01 -9.51 22.46
N ARG A 342 -14.58 -8.51 23.21
CA ARG A 342 -15.07 -7.14 23.06
C ARG A 342 -14.67 -6.60 21.69
N ILE A 343 -15.65 -6.11 20.94
CA ILE A 343 -15.41 -5.46 19.65
C ILE A 343 -14.65 -4.16 19.87
N GLU A 344 -13.53 -4.01 19.19
CA GLU A 344 -12.74 -2.78 19.19
C GLU A 344 -13.52 -1.65 18.52
N ALA A 345 -13.92 -0.67 19.32
CA ALA A 345 -14.71 0.45 18.87
C ALA A 345 -14.52 1.64 19.80
N TYR A 346 -14.75 2.84 19.28
CA TYR A 346 -14.75 4.08 20.04
C TYR A 346 -16.07 4.82 19.80
N LYS A 347 -16.54 5.58 20.79
CA LYS A 347 -17.75 6.39 20.69
C LYS A 347 -17.63 7.66 21.50
N THR A 348 -18.42 8.68 21.16
CA THR A 348 -18.55 9.88 21.98
C THR A 348 -19.65 9.70 23.02
N ASP A 349 -19.41 10.08 24.28
CA ASP A 349 -20.48 10.19 25.29
C ASP A 349 -21.31 11.49 25.13
N SER A 350 -22.19 11.77 26.09
CA SER A 350 -23.04 12.98 26.09
C SER A 350 -22.25 14.28 26.24
N SER A 351 -21.05 14.21 26.83
CA SER A 351 -20.08 15.32 26.91
C SER A 351 -19.15 15.39 25.71
N ASN A 352 -19.44 14.66 24.63
CA ASN A 352 -18.59 14.51 23.44
C ASN A 352 -17.17 13.97 23.73
N SER A 353 -16.94 13.36 24.90
CA SER A 353 -15.66 12.73 25.22
C SER A 353 -15.56 11.35 24.56
N VAL A 354 -14.39 11.03 24.02
CA VAL A 354 -14.13 9.74 23.36
C VAL A 354 -13.97 8.65 24.41
N VAL A 355 -14.79 7.61 24.32
CA VAL A 355 -14.76 6.45 25.21
C VAL A 355 -14.78 5.16 24.40
N ALA A 356 -14.07 4.14 24.88
CA ALA A 356 -14.09 2.83 24.24
C ALA A 356 -15.51 2.20 24.29
N GLY A 357 -15.99 1.72 23.14
CA GLY A 357 -17.24 0.98 22.99
C GLY A 357 -17.22 -0.31 23.79
N ARG A 358 -18.31 -0.66 24.49
CA ARG A 358 -18.40 -1.84 25.37
C ARG A 358 -19.38 -2.89 24.82
N HIS A 359 -19.25 -3.18 23.53
CA HIS A 359 -20.15 -4.09 22.82
C HIS A 359 -19.41 -5.39 22.47
N SER A 360 -19.98 -6.55 22.79
CA SER A 360 -19.62 -7.83 22.17
C SER A 360 -20.35 -8.05 20.84
N VAL A 361 -21.47 -7.34 20.66
CA VAL A 361 -22.29 -7.35 19.45
C VAL A 361 -22.82 -5.94 19.15
N TYR A 362 -22.80 -5.54 17.88
CA TYR A 362 -23.50 -4.38 17.36
C TYR A 362 -24.66 -4.81 16.47
N LYS A 363 -25.89 -4.48 16.90
CA LYS A 363 -27.10 -4.74 16.13
C LYS A 363 -27.56 -3.50 15.37
N PHE A 364 -27.92 -3.71 14.11
CA PHE A 364 -28.41 -2.69 13.18
C PHE A 364 -29.72 -3.14 12.54
N SER A 365 -30.49 -2.18 12.04
CA SER A 365 -31.72 -2.37 11.27
C SER A 365 -31.67 -1.46 10.04
N ALA A 366 -31.81 -2.08 8.87
CA ALA A 366 -31.85 -1.44 7.57
C ALA A 366 -33.27 -0.98 7.21
N GLN A 367 -33.42 -0.24 6.11
CA GLN A 367 -34.69 0.36 5.72
C GLN A 367 -35.60 -0.60 4.95
N SER A 368 -35.01 -1.55 4.22
CA SER A 368 -35.69 -2.55 3.41
C SER A 368 -34.88 -3.86 3.39
N LEU A 369 -35.46 -4.90 2.80
CA LEU A 369 -34.75 -6.17 2.57
C LEU A 369 -33.54 -5.97 1.63
N ASP A 370 -33.71 -5.21 0.55
CA ASP A 370 -32.61 -4.92 -0.38
C ASP A 370 -31.48 -4.13 0.29
N ASP A 371 -31.83 -3.17 1.15
CA ASP A 371 -30.85 -2.38 1.89
C ASP A 371 -30.10 -3.26 2.91
N LEU A 372 -30.81 -4.15 3.63
CA LEU A 372 -30.19 -5.16 4.50
C LEU A 372 -29.19 -6.02 3.72
N GLN A 373 -29.62 -6.61 2.61
CA GLN A 373 -28.77 -7.50 1.80
C GLN A 373 -27.56 -6.75 1.26
N SER A 374 -27.74 -5.49 0.83
CA SER A 374 -26.66 -4.64 0.37
C SER A 374 -25.65 -4.33 1.49
N TRP A 375 -26.11 -4.00 2.70
CA TRP A 375 -25.24 -3.77 3.86
C TRP A 375 -24.49 -5.03 4.29
N VAL A 376 -25.18 -6.16 4.40
CA VAL A 376 -24.58 -7.44 4.79
C VAL A 376 -23.52 -7.86 3.78
N ARG A 377 -23.79 -7.73 2.47
CA ARG A 377 -22.80 -8.02 1.43
C ARG A 377 -21.57 -7.14 1.55
N ALA A 378 -21.73 -5.82 1.56
CA ALA A 378 -20.62 -4.88 1.64
C ALA A 378 -19.74 -5.09 2.90
N LEU A 379 -20.38 -5.36 4.05
CA LEU A 379 -19.66 -5.68 5.30
C LEU A 379 -18.95 -7.04 5.22
N THR A 380 -19.57 -8.04 4.60
CA THR A 380 -18.96 -9.37 4.42
C THR A 380 -17.69 -9.26 3.57
N ASP A 381 -17.79 -8.59 2.42
CA ASP A 381 -16.70 -8.42 1.47
C ASP A 381 -15.54 -7.66 2.14
N SER A 382 -15.84 -6.56 2.83
CA SER A 382 -14.82 -5.76 3.55
C SER A 382 -14.14 -6.55 4.67
N ILE A 383 -14.89 -7.33 5.46
CA ILE A 383 -14.32 -8.19 6.52
C ILE A 383 -13.42 -9.28 5.92
N GLN A 384 -13.83 -9.89 4.80
CA GLN A 384 -13.03 -10.92 4.14
C GLN A 384 -11.73 -10.37 3.57
N GLU A 385 -11.78 -9.20 2.94
CA GLU A 385 -10.60 -8.51 2.43
C GLU A 385 -9.58 -8.22 3.55
N GLN A 386 -10.04 -7.73 4.71
CA GLN A 386 -9.17 -7.51 5.87
C GLN A 386 -8.54 -8.81 6.40
N ARG A 387 -9.27 -9.93 6.37
CA ARG A 387 -8.71 -11.23 6.73
C ARG A 387 -7.65 -11.71 5.75
N LEU A 388 -7.84 -11.46 4.45
CA LEU A 388 -6.86 -11.81 3.43
C LEU A 388 -5.56 -11.02 3.61
N LEU A 389 -5.66 -9.71 3.86
CA LEU A 389 -4.53 -8.84 4.16
C LEU A 389 -3.80 -9.28 5.44
N HIS A 390 -4.55 -9.64 6.49
CA HIS A 390 -3.96 -10.10 7.75
C HIS A 390 -3.32 -11.50 7.64
N CYS A 391 -3.96 -12.44 6.95
CA CYS A 391 -3.39 -13.76 6.67
C CYS A 391 -2.12 -13.67 5.82
N GLN A 392 -2.04 -12.74 4.86
CA GLN A 392 -0.81 -12.49 4.11
C GLN A 392 0.34 -11.99 5.00
N ALA A 393 0.03 -11.19 6.02
CA ALA A 393 1.01 -10.70 7.00
C ALA A 393 1.44 -11.78 8.02
N GLU A 394 0.55 -12.70 8.40
CA GLU A 394 0.85 -13.76 9.39
C GLU A 394 1.44 -15.05 8.78
N PHE A 395 1.14 -15.36 7.50
CA PHE A 395 1.64 -16.55 6.79
C PHE A 395 2.83 -16.27 5.88
N GLU A 396 3.70 -15.32 6.23
CA GLU A 396 5.07 -15.39 5.72
C GLU A 396 5.75 -16.64 6.27
N LEU A 397 5.72 -17.74 5.51
CA LEU A 397 6.52 -18.93 5.80
C LEU A 397 7.96 -18.47 6.11
N PRO A 398 8.54 -18.84 7.27
CA PRO A 398 9.93 -18.51 7.56
C PRO A 398 10.80 -18.95 6.38
N ALA A 399 11.78 -18.14 5.99
CA ALA A 399 12.60 -18.42 4.81
C ALA A 399 13.18 -19.86 4.82
N ALA A 400 13.48 -20.40 6.00
CA ALA A 400 13.91 -21.78 6.21
C ALA A 400 12.84 -22.83 5.84
N ALA A 401 11.56 -22.57 6.13
CA ALA A 401 10.44 -23.44 5.77
C ALA A 401 10.15 -23.37 4.26
N ARG A 402 10.23 -22.18 3.64
CA ARG A 402 10.14 -22.04 2.17
C ARG A 402 11.28 -22.78 1.48
N ALA A 403 12.52 -22.61 1.95
CA ALA A 403 13.69 -23.30 1.43
C ALA A 403 13.59 -24.82 1.61
N ALA A 404 13.00 -25.31 2.72
CA ALA A 404 12.76 -26.72 2.95
C ALA A 404 11.74 -27.31 1.98
N VAL A 405 10.61 -26.63 1.75
CA VAL A 405 9.59 -27.05 0.78
C VAL A 405 10.16 -27.04 -0.64
N ILE A 406 10.89 -25.99 -1.02
CA ILE A 406 11.54 -25.90 -2.34
C ILE A 406 12.58 -27.00 -2.54
N ARG A 407 13.42 -27.29 -1.52
CA ARG A 407 14.41 -28.37 -1.57
C ARG A 407 13.75 -29.74 -1.68
N ASP A 408 12.72 -30.00 -0.87
CA ASP A 408 12.08 -31.30 -0.79
C ASP A 408 11.19 -31.57 -2.03
N CYS A 409 10.56 -30.54 -2.59
CA CYS A 409 9.85 -30.62 -3.88
C CYS A 409 10.81 -30.65 -5.08
N GLY A 410 11.93 -29.93 -5.02
CA GLY A 410 12.97 -29.92 -6.06
C GLY A 410 13.68 -31.26 -6.22
N ALA A 411 13.94 -31.97 -5.12
CA ALA A 411 14.51 -33.32 -5.13
C ALA A 411 13.60 -34.36 -5.83
N LEU A 412 12.27 -34.16 -5.77
CA LEU A 412 11.29 -35.02 -6.43
C LEU A 412 11.17 -34.75 -7.95
N LEU A 413 11.36 -33.50 -8.38
CA LEU A 413 11.33 -33.13 -9.80
C LEU A 413 12.61 -33.57 -10.53
N HIS A 414 13.77 -33.53 -9.88
CA HIS A 414 15.03 -34.02 -10.47
C HIS A 414 15.10 -35.56 -10.58
N GLY A 415 14.40 -36.31 -9.72
CA GLY A 415 14.30 -37.77 -9.81
C GLY A 415 13.38 -38.29 -10.92
N CYS A 416 12.55 -37.43 -11.52
CA CYS A 416 11.59 -37.84 -12.55
C CYS A 416 12.21 -37.95 -13.95
N GLY A 417 13.45 -37.47 -14.14
CA GLY A 417 14.14 -37.47 -15.44
C GLY A 417 14.63 -38.84 -15.92
N SER A 418 14.63 -39.88 -15.07
CA SER A 418 15.31 -41.15 -15.39
C SER A 418 14.46 -42.44 -15.32
N SER A 419 13.16 -42.38 -14.98
CA SER A 419 12.34 -43.60 -14.81
C SER A 419 11.11 -43.65 -15.74
N ARG A 420 11.22 -44.43 -16.83
CA ARG A 420 10.17 -44.63 -17.85
C ARG A 420 9.16 -45.75 -17.52
N THR A 421 8.70 -45.91 -16.27
CA THR A 421 7.61 -46.87 -15.99
C THR A 421 6.50 -46.30 -15.10
N ALA A 422 5.25 -46.51 -15.53
CA ALA A 422 4.03 -46.02 -14.88
C ALA A 422 3.81 -46.53 -13.44
N ARG A 423 4.54 -47.57 -13.02
CA ARG A 423 4.50 -48.12 -11.65
C ARG A 423 5.40 -47.32 -10.70
N ALA A 424 6.57 -46.88 -11.16
CA ALA A 424 7.48 -46.02 -10.39
C ALA A 424 6.89 -44.62 -10.18
N CYS A 425 6.17 -44.09 -11.17
CA CYS A 425 5.48 -42.80 -11.09
C CYS A 425 4.34 -42.82 -10.04
N ARG A 426 3.60 -43.93 -9.91
CA ARG A 426 2.55 -44.09 -8.89
C ARG A 426 3.10 -44.19 -7.46
N MET A 427 4.19 -44.93 -7.26
CA MET A 427 4.85 -45.03 -5.95
C MET A 427 5.43 -43.68 -5.49
N HIS A 428 6.04 -42.91 -6.41
CA HIS A 428 6.54 -41.57 -6.11
C HIS A 428 5.42 -40.57 -5.82
N ARG A 429 4.30 -40.64 -6.54
CA ARG A 429 3.10 -39.83 -6.25
C ARG A 429 2.52 -40.13 -4.86
N LEU A 430 2.45 -41.40 -4.47
CA LEU A 430 1.95 -41.79 -3.16
C LEU A 430 2.91 -41.36 -2.03
N ALA A 431 4.22 -41.41 -2.27
CA ALA A 431 5.23 -40.92 -1.34
C ALA A 431 5.20 -39.39 -1.19
N LEU A 432 5.00 -38.65 -2.28
CA LEU A 432 4.82 -37.20 -2.27
C LEU A 432 3.54 -36.81 -1.54
N HIS A 433 2.42 -37.50 -1.83
CA HIS A 433 1.16 -37.29 -1.14
C HIS A 433 1.31 -37.55 0.37
N ASN A 434 1.85 -38.70 0.79
CA ASN A 434 2.02 -39.02 2.22
C ASN A 434 2.96 -38.06 2.96
N ARG A 435 3.98 -37.50 2.28
CA ARG A 435 4.90 -36.52 2.88
C ARG A 435 4.29 -35.12 2.95
N LEU A 436 3.59 -34.68 1.90
CA LEU A 436 2.84 -33.43 1.92
C LEU A 436 1.74 -33.47 2.96
N THR A 437 0.96 -34.56 3.04
CA THR A 437 -0.08 -34.75 4.05
C THR A 437 0.51 -34.73 5.46
N ASN A 438 1.68 -35.35 5.70
CA ASN A 438 2.38 -35.24 7.00
C ASN A 438 2.89 -33.82 7.29
N LEU A 439 3.38 -33.10 6.29
CA LEU A 439 3.81 -31.70 6.42
C LEU A 439 2.61 -30.81 6.79
N PHE A 440 1.48 -31.00 6.10
CA PHE A 440 0.21 -30.30 6.35
C PHE A 440 -0.35 -30.62 7.74
N TYR A 441 -0.25 -31.88 8.18
CA TYR A 441 -0.66 -32.30 9.54
C TYR A 441 0.20 -31.66 10.63
N ARG A 442 1.51 -31.53 10.40
CA ARG A 442 2.44 -30.87 11.34
C ARG A 442 2.28 -29.34 11.37
N MET A 443 1.70 -28.75 10.33
CA MET A 443 1.53 -27.30 10.19
C MET A 443 0.14 -26.78 10.62
N TYR A 444 -0.76 -27.64 11.11
CA TYR A 444 -2.11 -27.26 11.58
C TYR A 444 -2.90 -26.41 10.57
N VAL A 445 -2.76 -26.68 9.27
CA VAL A 445 -3.43 -25.92 8.21
C VAL A 445 -4.90 -26.38 8.09
N PRO A 446 -5.90 -25.48 8.23
CA PRO A 446 -7.31 -25.85 8.03
C PRO A 446 -7.59 -26.31 6.59
N HIS A 447 -8.52 -27.25 6.43
CA HIS A 447 -8.87 -27.88 5.13
C HIS A 447 -9.27 -26.87 4.02
N ASN A 448 -9.67 -25.64 4.37
CA ASN A 448 -10.07 -24.60 3.43
C ASN A 448 -8.89 -23.78 2.84
N SER A 449 -7.65 -24.04 3.24
CA SER A 449 -6.46 -23.30 2.77
C SER A 449 -5.76 -23.92 1.55
N LEU A 450 -6.33 -25.00 0.99
CA LEU A 450 -5.79 -25.73 -0.17
C LEU A 450 -5.71 -24.88 -1.45
N ILE A 451 -6.61 -23.92 -1.63
CA ILE A 451 -6.63 -23.01 -2.79
C ILE A 451 -5.40 -22.09 -2.82
N PHE A 452 -4.93 -21.60 -1.67
CA PHE A 452 -3.77 -20.73 -1.58
C PHE A 452 -2.47 -21.50 -1.83
N ILE A 453 -2.38 -22.75 -1.37
CA ILE A 453 -1.22 -23.60 -1.59
C ILE A 453 -1.11 -24.03 -3.06
N LEU A 454 -2.24 -24.29 -3.72
CA LEU A 454 -2.27 -24.59 -5.16
C LEU A 454 -1.95 -23.37 -6.02
N SER A 455 -2.46 -22.19 -5.65
CA SER A 455 -2.10 -20.93 -6.30
C SER A 455 -0.59 -20.67 -6.20
N TRP A 456 0.00 -20.93 -5.03
CA TRP A 456 1.45 -20.84 -4.79
C TRP A 456 2.27 -21.90 -5.55
N LEU A 457 1.83 -23.17 -5.58
CA LEU A 457 2.46 -24.25 -6.34
C LEU A 457 2.47 -24.00 -7.87
N VAL A 458 1.43 -23.35 -8.40
CA VAL A 458 1.31 -23.05 -9.83
C VAL A 458 2.18 -21.86 -10.23
N SER A 459 2.27 -20.83 -9.38
CA SER A 459 3.00 -19.60 -9.67
C SER A 459 4.52 -19.72 -9.43
N ASP A 460 4.95 -20.32 -8.32
CA ASP A 460 6.38 -20.39 -7.96
C ASP A 460 7.10 -21.65 -8.44
N LEU A 461 6.40 -22.80 -8.58
CA LEU A 461 7.03 -24.09 -8.96
C LEU A 461 6.79 -24.49 -10.43
N LYS A 462 6.08 -23.67 -11.22
CA LYS A 462 5.79 -23.89 -12.67
C LYS A 462 5.24 -25.29 -12.99
N ILE A 463 4.40 -25.86 -12.13
CA ILE A 463 3.73 -27.14 -12.40
C ILE A 463 2.55 -26.87 -13.36
N THR A 464 2.75 -27.10 -14.66
CA THR A 464 1.78 -26.73 -15.73
C THR A 464 0.79 -27.84 -16.10
N CYS A 465 0.89 -29.04 -15.52
CA CYS A 465 0.01 -30.15 -15.85
C CYS A 465 -1.32 -30.08 -15.06
N VAL A 466 -2.32 -29.45 -15.65
CA VAL A 466 -3.72 -29.37 -15.12
C VAL A 466 -4.31 -30.76 -14.81
N ALA A 467 -3.85 -31.81 -15.49
CA ALA A 467 -4.32 -33.19 -15.25
C ALA A 467 -3.82 -33.80 -13.93
N ASP A 468 -2.71 -33.31 -13.38
CA ASP A 468 -2.19 -33.78 -12.08
C ASP A 468 -2.87 -33.06 -10.90
N ILE A 469 -3.28 -31.80 -11.09
CA ILE A 469 -4.02 -31.01 -10.09
C ILE A 469 -5.45 -31.56 -9.93
N ASN A 470 -6.13 -31.89 -11.04
CA ASN A 470 -7.50 -32.41 -10.99
C ASN A 470 -7.60 -33.83 -10.37
N ARG A 471 -6.53 -34.62 -10.36
CA ARG A 471 -6.53 -35.95 -9.70
C ARG A 471 -6.22 -35.90 -8.21
N LEU A 472 -5.66 -34.79 -7.71
CA LEU A 472 -5.50 -34.53 -6.27
C LEU A 472 -6.81 -34.06 -5.62
N TYR A 473 -7.76 -33.57 -6.41
CA TYR A 473 -9.05 -33.07 -5.93
C TYR A 473 -10.12 -34.17 -5.75
N CYS A 474 -9.91 -35.35 -6.37
CA CYS A 474 -10.92 -36.41 -6.46
C CYS A 474 -10.71 -37.62 -5.51
N ASN A 475 -9.72 -37.59 -4.63
CA ASN A 475 -9.54 -38.52 -3.50
C ASN A 475 -9.34 -37.69 -2.23
#